data_AF-A0A843AE20-F1
#
_entry.id   AF-A0A843AE20-F1
#
_cell.length_a   1.000
_cell.length_b   1.000
_cell.length_c   1.000
_cell.angle_alpha   90.00
_cell.angle_beta   90.00
_cell.angle_gamma   90.00
#
_symmetry.space_group_name_H-M   'P 1'
#
loop_
_entity.id
_entity.type
_entity.pdbx_description
1 polymer ?
#
loop_
_entity_poly.entity_id
_entity_poly.type
_entity_poly.pdbx_seq_one_letter_code
_entity_poly.pdbx_strand_id
1 'polypeptide(L)'
;EVLSESLPEYNEKNSLEVLEKALDDLVYQTAKSLSIQNTLGVGPIISYLTKKENETKNLKLILRAKRDVNFSISEIQEMLV
;
A
#
# COMPACT_ATOMS: atom_id res chain seq x y z
N GLU A 1 12.72 -3.17 -11.41
CA GLU A 1 12.74 -4.46 -10.69
C GLU A 1 11.37 -4.77 -10.10
N VAL A 2 10.83 -3.99 -9.16
CA VAL A 2 9.56 -4.32 -8.46
C VAL A 2 8.38 -4.66 -9.40
N LEU A 3 8.14 -3.88 -10.46
CA LEU A 3 7.04 -4.16 -11.39
C LEU A 3 7.29 -5.43 -12.21
N SER A 4 8.53 -5.65 -12.63
CA SER A 4 8.93 -6.84 -13.41
C SER A 4 8.75 -8.12 -12.59
N GLU A 5 9.01 -8.06 -11.29
CA GLU A 5 8.80 -9.17 -10.35
C GLU A 5 7.31 -9.47 -10.12
N SER A 6 6.45 -8.47 -10.24
CA SER A 6 4.98 -8.61 -10.10
C SER A 6 4.26 -8.99 -11.40
N LEU A 7 4.94 -8.94 -12.57
CA LEU A 7 4.33 -9.31 -13.85
C LEU A 7 3.78 -10.75 -13.93
N PRO A 8 4.44 -11.78 -13.37
CA PRO A 8 3.90 -13.14 -13.38
C PRO A 8 2.52 -13.22 -12.68
N GLU A 9 2.40 -12.62 -11.50
CA GLU A 9 1.15 -12.59 -10.73
C GLU A 9 0.07 -11.74 -11.42
N TYR A 10 0.46 -10.61 -12.02
CA TYR A 10 -0.44 -9.82 -12.86
C TYR A 10 -0.99 -10.65 -14.03
N ASN A 11 -0.14 -11.40 -14.75
CA ASN A 11 -0.55 -12.21 -15.89
C ASN A 11 -1.46 -13.37 -15.48
N GLU A 12 -1.29 -13.92 -14.27
CA GLU A 12 -2.14 -14.98 -13.74
C GLU A 12 -3.50 -14.46 -13.28
N LYS A 13 -3.51 -13.35 -12.51
CA LYS A 13 -4.73 -12.79 -11.92
C LYS A 13 -5.48 -11.83 -12.85
N ASN A 14 -4.81 -11.35 -13.90
CA ASN A 14 -5.24 -10.28 -14.79
C ASN A 14 -5.78 -9.05 -14.02
N SER A 15 -5.17 -8.75 -12.87
CA SER A 15 -5.60 -7.70 -11.95
C SER A 15 -4.53 -6.62 -11.82
N LEU A 16 -4.89 -5.39 -12.19
CA LEU A 16 -4.01 -4.22 -12.08
C LEU A 16 -3.64 -3.92 -10.61
N GLU A 17 -4.49 -4.31 -9.66
CA GLU A 17 -4.28 -4.12 -8.22
C GLU A 17 -2.96 -4.74 -7.75
N VAL A 18 -2.50 -5.82 -8.38
CA VAL A 18 -1.20 -6.47 -8.08
C VAL A 18 -0.04 -5.51 -8.33
N LEU A 19 -0.08 -4.77 -9.44
CA LEU A 19 0.96 -3.83 -9.80
C LEU A 19 0.87 -2.55 -8.96
N GLU A 20 -0.34 -2.08 -8.70
CA GLU A 20 -0.59 -0.92 -7.83
C GLU A 20 -0.05 -1.18 -6.41
N LYS A 21 -0.36 -2.35 -5.85
CA LYS A 21 0.13 -2.76 -4.53
C LYS A 21 1.67 -2.81 -4.48
N ALA A 22 2.31 -3.37 -5.50
CA ALA A 22 3.77 -3.44 -5.57
C ALA A 22 4.42 -2.03 -5.57
N LEU A 23 3.78 -1.05 -6.21
CA LEU A 23 4.22 0.34 -6.20
C LEU A 23 3.98 1.02 -4.85
N ASP A 24 2.81 0.82 -4.25
CA ASP A 24 2.51 1.33 -2.91
C ASP A 24 3.50 0.80 -1.87
N ASP A 25 3.82 -0.51 -1.92
CA ASP A 25 4.82 -1.15 -1.07
C ASP A 25 6.21 -0.53 -1.28
N LEU A 26 6.62 -0.28 -2.53
CA LEU A 26 7.91 0.37 -2.82
C LEU A 26 7.99 1.79 -2.25
N VAL A 27 6.93 2.58 -2.41
CA VAL A 27 6.86 3.95 -1.85
C VAL A 27 6.98 3.90 -0.33
N TYR A 28 6.23 3.00 0.31
CA TYR A 28 6.27 2.83 1.76
C TYR A 28 7.67 2.43 2.26
N GLN A 29 8.32 1.44 1.63
CA GLN A 29 9.67 1.02 2.03
C GLN A 29 10.70 2.13 1.81
N THR A 30 10.57 2.90 0.72
CA THR A 30 11.45 4.04 0.44
C THR A 30 11.29 5.12 1.51
N ALA A 31 10.05 5.51 1.83
CA ALA A 31 9.77 6.49 2.87
C ALA A 31 10.24 6.03 4.25
N LYS A 32 10.06 4.75 4.58
CA LYS A 32 10.55 4.14 5.81
C LYS A 32 12.07 4.19 5.90
N SER A 33 12.77 3.84 4.82
CA SER A 33 14.24 3.90 4.75
C SER A 33 14.74 5.34 4.96
N LEU A 34 14.17 6.31 4.26
CA LEU A 34 14.49 7.73 4.40
C LEU A 34 14.23 8.26 5.82
N SER A 35 13.13 7.81 6.44
CA SER A 35 12.79 8.15 7.82
C SER A 35 13.83 7.66 8.82
N ILE A 36 14.42 6.47 8.61
CA ILE A 36 15.41 5.87 9.49
C ILE A 36 16.79 6.53 9.26
N GLN A 37 17.12 6.89 8.03
CA GLN A 37 18.40 7.52 7.71
C GLN A 37 18.46 8.99 8.17
N ASN A 38 17.32 9.70 8.22
CA ASN A 38 17.24 11.14 8.52
C ASN A 38 16.45 11.45 9.80
N THR A 39 16.77 10.76 10.90
CA THR A 39 15.99 10.81 12.16
C THR A 39 15.88 12.20 12.80
N LEU A 40 16.91 13.04 12.67
CA LEU A 40 16.94 14.41 13.22
C LEU A 40 16.53 15.48 12.20
N GLY A 41 16.19 15.08 10.97
CA GLY A 41 15.82 15.98 9.87
C GLY A 41 14.37 15.78 9.44
N VAL A 42 14.13 15.66 8.13
CA VAL A 42 12.78 15.47 7.55
C VAL A 42 12.22 14.06 7.78
N GLY A 43 13.02 13.12 8.27
CA GLY A 43 12.64 11.71 8.41
C GLY A 43 11.35 11.49 9.20
N PRO A 44 11.18 12.09 10.40
CA PRO A 44 9.94 11.98 11.17
C PRO A 44 8.70 12.50 10.42
N ILE A 45 8.82 13.60 9.67
CA ILE A 45 7.71 14.17 8.89
C ILE A 45 7.34 13.24 7.73
N ILE A 46 8.33 12.71 6.99
CA ILE A 46 8.11 11.75 5.91
C ILE A 46 7.40 10.49 6.44
N SER A 47 7.86 9.96 7.58
CA SER A 47 7.21 8.82 8.25
C SER A 47 5.76 9.11 8.61
N TYR A 48 5.50 10.28 9.18
CA TYR A 48 4.17 10.71 9.57
C TYR A 48 3.23 10.82 8.36
N LEU A 49 3.66 11.53 7.31
CA LEU A 49 2.86 11.73 6.10
C LEU A 49 2.53 10.40 5.41
N THR A 50 3.51 9.51 5.29
CA THR A 50 3.29 8.19 4.67
C THR A 50 2.29 7.35 5.47
N LYS A 51 2.39 7.35 6.80
CA LYS A 51 1.41 6.66 7.66
C LYS A 51 0.00 7.25 7.52
N LYS A 52 -0.12 8.57 7.39
CA LYS A 52 -1.42 9.24 7.19
C LYS A 52 -2.03 8.97 5.83
N GLU A 53 -1.19 8.83 4.80
CA GLU A 53 -1.65 8.40 3.48
C GLU A 53 -2.19 6.97 3.53
N ASN A 54 -1.44 6.01 4.11
CA ASN A 54 -1.89 4.63 4.25
C ASN A 54 -3.18 4.52 5.08
N GLU A 55 -3.28 5.26 6.19
CA GLU A 55 -4.50 5.32 7.00
C GLU A 55 -5.71 5.76 6.16
N THR A 56 -5.55 6.79 5.32
CA THR A 56 -6.62 7.30 4.45
C THR A 56 -6.99 6.29 3.36
N LYS A 57 -5.99 5.63 2.73
CA LYS A 57 -6.20 4.57 1.75
C LYS A 57 -6.97 3.39 2.36
N ASN A 58 -6.57 2.93 3.53
CA ASN A 58 -7.20 1.83 4.25
C ASN A 58 -8.65 2.15 4.64
N LEU A 59 -8.92 3.36 5.14
CA LEU A 59 -10.29 3.79 5.45
C LEU A 59 -11.17 3.80 4.19
N LYS A 60 -10.66 4.35 3.08
CA LYS A 60 -11.38 4.35 1.80
C LYS A 60 -11.66 2.93 1.31
N LEU A 61 -10.70 2.02 1.46
CA LEU A 61 -10.84 0.62 1.07
C LEU A 61 -11.93 -0.07 1.90
N ILE A 62 -11.87 0.04 3.22
CA ILE A 62 -12.87 -0.53 4.14
C ILE A 62 -14.27 -0.01 3.79
N LEU A 63 -14.41 1.30 3.57
CA LEU A 63 -15.70 1.91 3.23
C LEU A 63 -16.27 1.38 1.92
N ARG A 64 -15.45 1.27 0.86
CA ARG A 64 -15.87 0.71 -0.43
C ARG A 64 -16.22 -0.78 -0.31
N ALA A 65 -15.37 -1.55 0.37
CA ALA A 65 -15.56 -2.97 0.60
C ALA A 65 -16.76 -3.30 1.49
N LYS A 66 -17.30 -2.34 2.25
CA LYS A 66 -18.56 -2.50 3.00
C LYS A 66 -19.79 -2.00 2.24
N ARG A 67 -19.62 -1.09 1.28
CA ARG A 67 -20.72 -0.45 0.56
C ARG A 67 -21.03 -1.11 -0.78
N ASP A 68 -19.98 -1.37 -1.57
CA ASP A 68 -20.11 -1.70 -3.00
C ASP A 68 -19.93 -3.20 -3.27
N VAL A 69 -19.25 -3.91 -2.37
CA VAL A 69 -18.92 -5.33 -2.49
C VAL A 69 -19.18 -5.99 -1.14
N ASN A 70 -19.55 -7.26 -1.11
CA ASN A 70 -19.84 -7.98 0.13
C ASN A 70 -18.63 -8.84 0.55
N PHE A 71 -17.45 -8.21 0.63
CA PHE A 71 -16.22 -8.90 1.01
C PHE A 71 -16.30 -9.42 2.45
N SER A 72 -15.74 -10.61 2.67
CA SER A 72 -15.46 -11.13 4.00
C SER A 72 -14.44 -10.25 4.70
N ILE A 73 -14.42 -10.32 6.04
CA ILE A 73 -13.46 -9.54 6.84
C ILE A 73 -12.02 -9.93 6.49
N SER A 74 -11.76 -11.21 6.23
CA SER A 74 -10.45 -11.72 5.83
C SER A 74 -9.97 -11.13 4.51
N GLU A 75 -10.84 -11.07 3.50
CA GLU A 75 -10.50 -10.45 2.20
C GLU A 75 -10.15 -8.97 2.38
N ILE A 76 -10.95 -8.23 3.17
CA ILE A 76 -10.66 -6.81 3.44
C ILE A 76 -9.31 -6.63 4.13
N GLN A 77 -8.93 -7.52 5.05
CA GLN A 77 -7.65 -7.46 5.75
C GLN A 77 -6.46 -7.70 4.82
N GLU A 78 -6.59 -8.61 3.86
CA GLU A 78 -5.53 -8.90 2.87
C GLU A 78 -5.30 -7.73 1.89
N MET A 79 -6.31 -6.88 1.70
CA MET A 79 -6.25 -5.74 0.80
C MET A 79 -5.67 -4.47 1.45
N LEU A 80 -5.45 -4.44 2.76
CA LEU A 80 -4.92 -3.25 3.44
C LEU A 80 -3.45 -2.99 3.08
N VAL A 81 -3.06 -1.72 3.14
CA VAL A 81 -1.73 -1.18 2.79
C VAL A 81 -0.97 -0.69 4.03
#